data_AF-A0AAU5VJ53-F1
#
_entry.id   AF-A0AAU5VJ53-F1
#
_cell.length_a   1.000
_cell.length_b   1.000
_cell.length_c   1.000
_cell.angle_alpha   90.00
_cell.angle_beta   90.00
_cell.angle_gamma   90.00
#
_symmetry.space_group_name_H-M   'P 1'
#
loop_
_entity.id
_entity.type
_entity.pdbx_description
1 polymer ?
#
loop_
_entity_poly.entity_id
_entity_poly.type
_entity_poly.pdbx_seq_one_letter_code
_entity_poly.pdbx_strand_id
1 'polypeptide(L)'
;MIRSPEVLTQVRHVLPGLTWWAAAGEEHGSSEAGDNPAGCLPIRVFDWCRPLDRAEPFIAALGADPAAVRWDLDAWPAVPEAGLEAISQKYAYLTLTVNSRDLYQDEPSHVRDRNGDQTARAHWLADQVGGRFTGRVELAPL
;
A
#
# COMPACT_ATOMS: atom_id res chain seq x y z
N MET A 1 -1.03 9.96 5.25
CA MET A 1 -1.71 10.76 6.28
C MET A 1 -2.98 11.41 5.74
N ILE A 2 -4.14 10.96 6.20
CA ILE A 2 -5.44 11.59 5.90
C ILE A 2 -5.67 12.74 6.87
N ARG A 3 -6.05 13.91 6.35
CA ARG A 3 -6.20 15.15 7.15
C ARG A 3 -7.61 15.71 7.19
N SER A 4 -8.44 15.33 6.23
CA SER A 4 -9.79 15.86 6.07
C SER A 4 -10.87 14.85 6.49
N PRO A 5 -11.94 15.28 7.19
CA PRO A 5 -13.12 14.47 7.45
C PRO A 5 -13.83 13.98 6.18
N GLU A 6 -13.82 14.78 5.12
CA GLU A 6 -14.41 14.42 3.83
C GLU A 6 -13.65 13.27 3.17
N VAL A 7 -12.31 13.37 3.09
CA VAL A 7 -11.45 12.30 2.57
C VAL A 7 -11.60 11.04 3.42
N LEU A 8 -11.60 11.17 4.75
CA LEU A 8 -11.83 10.05 5.65
C LEU A 8 -13.17 9.35 5.37
N THR A 9 -14.23 10.11 5.12
CA THR A 9 -15.56 9.58 4.83
C THR A 9 -15.56 8.78 3.52
N GLN A 10 -14.96 9.34 2.46
CA GLN A 10 -14.85 8.68 1.16
C GLN A 10 -14.02 7.39 1.26
N VAL A 11 -12.87 7.45 1.93
CA VAL A 11 -11.98 6.31 2.11
C VAL A 11 -12.68 5.20 2.91
N ARG A 12 -13.39 5.53 4.01
CA ARG A 12 -14.12 4.54 4.81
C ARG A 12 -15.31 3.92 4.09
N HIS A 13 -15.90 4.60 3.11
CA HIS A 13 -16.93 4.03 2.26
C HIS A 13 -16.36 2.91 1.37
N VAL A 14 -15.14 3.10 0.87
CA VAL A 14 -14.45 2.11 0.02
C VAL A 14 -13.89 0.96 0.84
N LEU A 15 -13.19 1.28 1.93
CA LEU A 15 -12.53 0.34 2.84
C LEU A 15 -13.10 0.47 4.25
N PRO A 16 -14.23 -0.19 4.54
CA PRO A 16 -14.76 -0.24 5.89
C PRO A 16 -13.80 -1.00 6.82
N GLY A 17 -13.63 -0.47 8.04
CA GLY A 17 -12.75 -1.07 9.05
C GLY A 17 -11.26 -0.98 8.70
N LEU A 18 -10.84 0.05 7.96
CA LEU A 18 -9.43 0.29 7.67
C LEU A 18 -8.62 0.46 8.96
N THR A 19 -7.38 -0.06 8.95
CA THR A 19 -6.44 0.09 10.05
C THR A 19 -5.76 1.47 10.01
N TRP A 20 -5.77 2.18 11.15
CA TRP A 20 -5.21 3.52 11.25
C TRP A 20 -4.71 3.84 12.66
N TRP A 21 -3.84 4.86 12.73
CA TRP A 21 -3.32 5.44 13.98
C TRP A 21 -3.25 6.95 13.86
N ALA A 22 -3.44 7.66 14.97
CA ALA A 22 -3.23 9.10 15.01
C ALA A 22 -1.78 9.43 14.60
N ALA A 23 -1.62 10.51 13.85
CA ALA A 23 -0.29 10.94 13.39
C ALA A 23 0.65 11.28 14.56
N ALA A 24 0.10 11.70 15.70
CA ALA A 24 0.86 12.04 16.90
C ALA A 24 1.40 10.81 17.65
N GLY A 25 0.92 9.60 17.35
CA GLY A 25 1.23 8.38 18.10
C GLY A 25 -0.03 7.56 18.36
N GLU A 26 0.11 6.25 18.55
CA GLU A 26 -1.02 5.34 18.76
C GLU A 26 -1.77 5.62 20.07
N GLU A 27 -1.07 6.17 21.06
CA GLU A 27 -1.60 6.64 22.34
C GLU A 27 -2.60 7.82 22.19
N HIS A 28 -2.60 8.47 21.03
CA HIS A 28 -3.51 9.57 20.69
C HIS A 28 -4.72 9.11 19.88
N GLY A 29 -4.79 7.81 19.55
CA GLY A 29 -5.97 7.16 19.01
C GLY A 29 -5.64 6.15 17.92
N SER A 30 -6.39 5.06 17.87
CA SER A 30 -6.19 4.02 16.86
C SER A 30 -7.46 3.25 16.52
N SER A 31 -7.44 2.56 15.38
CA SER A 31 -8.49 1.60 15.03
C SER A 31 -8.58 0.45 16.02
N GLU A 32 -7.46 0.02 16.61
CA GLU A 32 -7.41 -1.10 17.55
C GLU A 32 -8.09 -0.78 18.87
N ALA A 33 -7.94 0.46 19.34
CA ALA A 33 -8.63 0.96 20.53
C ALA A 33 -10.13 1.23 20.29
N GLY A 34 -10.60 1.15 19.03
CA GLY A 34 -11.99 1.41 18.68
C GLY A 34 -12.36 2.91 18.66
N ASP A 35 -11.36 3.78 18.55
CA ASP A 35 -11.56 5.23 18.55
C ASP A 35 -12.29 5.72 17.30
N ASN A 36 -12.84 6.93 17.37
CA ASN A 36 -13.41 7.58 16.21
C ASN A 36 -12.31 8.29 15.40
N PRO A 37 -11.97 7.84 14.18
CA PRO A 37 -10.89 8.46 13.38
C PRO A 37 -11.13 9.95 13.09
N ALA A 38 -12.38 10.39 13.01
CA ALA A 38 -12.69 11.80 12.77
C ALA A 38 -12.25 12.71 13.94
N GLY A 39 -12.21 12.18 15.16
CA GLY A 39 -11.69 12.88 16.34
C GLY A 39 -10.18 12.83 16.50
N CYS A 40 -9.49 11.98 15.72
CA CYS A 40 -8.06 11.72 15.82
C CYS A 40 -7.28 12.23 14.59
N LEU A 41 -7.91 13.01 13.71
CA LEU A 41 -7.25 13.59 12.55
C LEU A 41 -6.10 14.53 12.99
N PRO A 42 -4.97 14.54 12.27
CA PRO A 42 -4.67 13.72 11.10
C PRO A 42 -4.27 12.28 11.47
N ILE A 43 -4.62 11.31 10.61
CA ILE A 43 -4.34 9.88 10.84
C ILE A 43 -3.40 9.29 9.79
N ARG A 44 -2.57 8.32 10.17
CA ARG A 44 -1.83 7.45 9.27
C ARG A 44 -2.68 6.22 8.97
N VAL A 45 -2.81 5.91 7.69
CA VAL A 45 -3.43 4.66 7.22
C VAL A 45 -2.31 3.74 6.80
N PHE A 46 -2.26 2.58 7.45
CA PHE A 46 -1.37 1.50 7.09
C PHE A 46 -2.10 0.18 7.30
N ASP A 47 -2.69 -0.33 6.22
CA ASP A 47 -3.66 -1.42 6.26
C ASP A 47 -3.24 -2.58 5.36
N TRP A 48 -3.74 -3.77 5.67
CA TRP A 48 -3.27 -5.01 5.07
C TRP A 48 -4.43 -5.87 4.58
N CYS A 49 -4.10 -6.82 3.70
CA CYS A 49 -5.00 -7.90 3.28
C CYS A 49 -6.30 -7.45 2.60
N ARG A 50 -6.27 -6.37 1.81
CA ARG A 50 -7.46 -5.86 1.13
C ARG A 50 -7.60 -6.47 -0.28
N PRO A 51 -8.84 -6.70 -0.77
CA PRO A 51 -9.05 -7.25 -2.09
C PRO A 51 -8.73 -6.20 -3.19
N LEU A 52 -8.09 -6.64 -4.27
CA LEU A 52 -7.55 -5.77 -5.33
C LEU A 52 -8.62 -4.89 -6.00
N ASP A 53 -9.86 -5.36 -6.10
CA ASP A 53 -10.99 -4.62 -6.70
C ASP A 53 -11.29 -3.29 -6.00
N ARG A 54 -10.78 -3.09 -4.77
CA ARG A 54 -10.93 -1.85 -4.02
C ARG A 54 -9.78 -0.87 -4.19
N ALA A 55 -8.71 -1.23 -4.90
CA ALA A 55 -7.54 -0.38 -5.07
C ALA A 55 -7.86 0.93 -5.82
N GLU A 56 -8.48 0.85 -7.00
CA GLU A 56 -8.83 2.05 -7.79
C GLU A 56 -9.83 2.96 -7.07
N PRO A 57 -10.97 2.47 -6.52
CA PRO A 57 -11.87 3.31 -5.74
C PRO A 57 -11.19 3.94 -4.52
N PHE A 58 -10.23 3.24 -3.89
CA PHE A 58 -9.50 3.77 -2.74
C PHE A 58 -8.58 4.91 -3.14
N ILE A 59 -7.82 4.76 -4.23
CA ILE A 59 -6.95 5.83 -4.77
C ILE A 59 -7.77 7.06 -5.12
N ALA A 60 -8.93 6.88 -5.77
CA ALA A 60 -9.82 7.97 -6.13
C ALA A 60 -10.38 8.70 -4.88
N ALA A 61 -10.74 7.95 -3.84
CA ALA A 61 -11.23 8.50 -2.57
C ALA A 61 -10.16 9.26 -1.77
N LEU A 62 -8.89 8.91 -1.94
CA LEU A 62 -7.79 9.49 -1.18
C LEU A 62 -7.42 10.91 -1.66
N GLY A 63 -7.66 11.22 -2.94
CA GLY A 63 -7.32 12.52 -3.52
C GLY A 63 -5.82 12.81 -3.42
N ALA A 64 -5.46 13.90 -2.74
CA ALA A 64 -4.06 14.34 -2.56
C ALA A 64 -3.41 13.84 -1.26
N ASP A 65 -4.15 13.19 -0.36
CA ASP A 65 -3.60 12.73 0.91
C ASP A 65 -2.76 11.45 0.72
N PRO A 66 -1.71 11.23 1.53
CA PRO A 66 -0.94 9.97 1.46
C PRO A 66 -1.63 8.80 2.16
N ALA A 67 -1.41 7.57 1.70
CA ALA A 67 -1.75 6.34 2.41
C ALA A 67 -0.97 5.15 1.85
N ALA A 68 -0.86 4.09 2.64
CA ALA A 68 -0.27 2.82 2.22
C ALA A 68 -1.22 1.67 2.56
N VAL A 69 -1.53 0.83 1.57
CA VAL A 69 -2.39 -0.35 1.72
C VAL A 69 -1.76 -1.53 0.99
N ARG A 70 -1.72 -2.69 1.64
CA ARG A 70 -1.39 -3.96 0.98
C ARG A 70 -2.66 -4.62 0.44
N TRP A 71 -2.62 -4.88 -0.86
CA TRP A 71 -3.62 -5.61 -1.61
C TRP A 71 -3.19 -7.05 -1.78
N ASP A 72 -4.03 -7.99 -1.35
CA ASP A 72 -3.75 -9.40 -1.53
C ASP A 72 -4.29 -9.85 -2.90
N LEU A 73 -3.46 -10.62 -3.60
CA LEU A 73 -3.75 -11.18 -4.92
C LEU A 73 -4.02 -12.69 -4.76
N ASP A 74 -4.91 -13.24 -5.57
CA ASP A 74 -5.16 -14.69 -5.58
C ASP A 74 -3.92 -15.46 -6.09
N ALA A 75 -3.22 -14.89 -7.07
CA ALA A 75 -1.96 -15.36 -7.60
C ALA A 75 -1.31 -14.24 -8.41
N TRP A 76 -0.01 -14.34 -8.63
CA TRP A 76 0.62 -13.60 -9.72
C TRP A 76 0.42 -14.36 -11.03
N PRO A 77 -0.09 -13.71 -12.09
CA PRO A 77 -0.24 -14.37 -13.38
C PRO A 77 1.13 -14.68 -13.99
N ALA A 78 1.15 -15.68 -14.86
CA ALA A 78 2.28 -15.88 -15.76
C ALA A 78 2.35 -14.72 -16.76
N VAL A 79 3.57 -14.31 -17.11
CA VAL A 79 3.87 -13.30 -18.13
C VAL A 79 4.91 -13.91 -19.08
N PRO A 80 4.48 -14.71 -20.07
CA PRO A 80 5.39 -15.45 -20.95
C PRO A 80 6.37 -14.56 -21.72
N GLU A 81 5.94 -13.37 -22.14
CA GLU A 81 6.77 -12.38 -22.83
C GLU A 81 7.92 -11.83 -21.98
N ALA A 82 7.80 -11.94 -20.64
CA ALA A 82 8.84 -11.56 -19.69
C ALA A 82 9.52 -12.79 -19.05
N GLY A 83 9.18 -14.01 -19.48
CA GLY A 83 9.70 -15.25 -18.89
C GLY A 83 9.27 -15.47 -17.44
N LEU A 84 8.17 -14.87 -16.99
CA LEU A 84 7.71 -14.97 -15.61
C LEU A 84 6.63 -16.06 -15.48
N GLU A 85 6.88 -17.04 -14.61
CA GLU A 85 5.90 -18.08 -14.31
C GLU A 85 4.82 -17.59 -13.33
N ALA A 86 3.68 -18.29 -13.30
CA ALA A 86 2.66 -18.02 -12.30
C ALA A 86 3.19 -18.31 -10.89
N ILE A 87 2.89 -17.45 -9.93
CA ILE A 87 3.22 -17.69 -8.51
C ILE A 87 1.91 -17.83 -7.74
N SER A 88 1.82 -18.91 -6.97
CA SER A 88 0.66 -19.19 -6.10
C SER A 88 0.38 -18.05 -5.11
N GLN A 89 -0.79 -18.06 -4.51
CA GLN A 89 -1.23 -17.07 -3.50
C GLN A 89 -0.21 -16.75 -2.40
N LYS A 90 0.60 -17.73 -2.00
CA LYS A 90 1.70 -17.52 -1.04
C LYS A 90 2.71 -16.55 -1.69
N TYR A 91 2.73 -15.31 -1.19
CA TYR A 91 3.53 -14.17 -1.70
C TYR A 91 2.94 -13.38 -2.87
N ALA A 92 1.66 -13.59 -3.21
CA ALA A 92 0.95 -12.78 -4.17
C ALA A 92 0.27 -11.59 -3.47
N TYR A 93 1.01 -10.50 -3.24
CA TYR A 93 0.46 -9.25 -2.74
C TYR A 93 1.21 -8.03 -3.28
N LEU A 94 0.53 -6.89 -3.31
CA LEU A 94 1.08 -5.61 -3.72
C LEU A 94 0.81 -4.57 -2.63
N THR A 95 1.87 -3.99 -2.05
CA THR A 95 1.72 -2.79 -1.22
C THR A 95 1.79 -1.57 -2.12
N LEU A 96 0.71 -0.80 -2.16
CA LEU A 96 0.66 0.47 -2.87
C LEU A 96 0.69 1.61 -1.88
N THR A 97 1.64 2.52 -2.07
CA THR A 97 1.74 3.76 -1.32
C THR A 97 1.47 4.94 -2.25
N VAL A 98 0.44 5.72 -1.92
CA VAL A 98 -0.09 6.82 -2.73
C VAL A 98 0.34 8.15 -2.12
N ASN A 99 0.66 9.15 -2.94
CA ASN A 99 1.07 10.50 -2.55
C ASN A 99 2.19 10.56 -1.48
N SER A 100 3.04 9.53 -1.43
CA SER A 100 4.14 9.41 -0.47
C SER A 100 5.40 8.94 -1.18
N ARG A 101 6.55 9.37 -0.66
CA ARG A 101 7.89 8.97 -1.14
C ARG A 101 8.46 7.80 -0.36
N ASP A 102 7.68 7.21 0.54
CA ASP A 102 8.07 6.06 1.33
C ASP A 102 6.93 5.02 1.42
N LEU A 103 7.31 3.76 1.32
CA LEU A 103 6.49 2.57 1.51
C LEU A 103 5.80 2.56 2.88
N TYR A 104 6.52 2.93 3.95
CA TYR A 104 5.99 2.93 5.33
C TYR A 104 5.55 4.31 5.83
N GLN A 105 5.69 5.35 5.01
CA GLN A 105 5.41 6.75 5.35
C GLN A 105 6.30 7.32 6.48
N ASP A 106 7.44 6.69 6.77
CA ASP A 106 8.40 7.05 7.80
C ASP A 106 9.72 7.64 7.23
N GLU A 107 10.35 7.10 6.17
CA GLU A 107 11.67 7.54 5.61
C GLU A 107 12.00 6.92 4.20
N PRO A 108 12.91 7.44 3.33
CA PRO A 108 12.81 7.26 1.85
C PRO A 108 12.66 5.82 1.31
N SER A 109 11.75 5.69 0.35
CA SER A 109 11.28 4.48 -0.37
C SER A 109 12.26 3.32 -0.55
N HIS A 110 11.90 2.15 -0.03
CA HIS A 110 12.48 0.86 -0.35
C HIS A 110 11.42 -0.13 -0.87
N VAL A 111 11.69 -0.81 -1.98
CA VAL A 111 10.93 -2.01 -2.37
C VAL A 111 11.68 -3.22 -1.83
N ARG A 112 11.08 -3.96 -0.90
CA ARG A 112 11.73 -5.12 -0.25
C ARG A 112 11.42 -6.39 -1.04
N ASP A 113 12.40 -6.86 -1.81
CA ASP A 113 12.42 -8.22 -2.33
C ASP A 113 13.22 -9.10 -1.37
N ARG A 114 12.55 -10.05 -0.71
CA ARG A 114 13.17 -10.92 0.31
C ARG A 114 14.28 -11.80 -0.28
N ASN A 115 14.22 -12.14 -1.57
CA ASN A 115 15.14 -13.11 -2.19
C ASN A 115 15.80 -12.60 -3.50
N GLY A 116 15.48 -11.41 -3.98
CA GLY A 116 15.99 -10.85 -5.25
C GLY A 116 15.35 -11.42 -6.53
N ASP A 117 14.52 -12.45 -6.38
CA ASP A 117 13.90 -13.24 -7.46
C ASP A 117 12.65 -12.57 -8.08
N GLN A 118 12.13 -11.51 -7.47
CA GLN A 118 10.93 -10.82 -7.94
C GLN A 118 11.22 -9.46 -8.62
N THR A 119 12.50 -9.11 -8.76
CA THR A 119 12.96 -7.88 -9.43
C THR A 119 12.38 -7.75 -10.85
N ALA A 120 12.41 -8.82 -11.64
CA ALA A 120 11.87 -8.82 -13.00
C ALA A 120 10.36 -8.52 -13.04
N ARG A 121 9.62 -9.01 -12.05
CA ARG A 121 8.18 -8.74 -11.91
C ARG A 121 7.91 -7.30 -11.49
N ALA A 122 8.73 -6.73 -10.61
CA ALA A 122 8.65 -5.32 -10.25
C ALA A 122 8.90 -4.41 -11.47
N HIS A 123 9.87 -4.75 -12.33
CA HIS A 123 10.10 -4.06 -13.59
C HIS A 123 8.91 -4.17 -14.54
N TRP A 124 8.39 -5.39 -14.75
CA TRP A 124 7.22 -5.61 -15.60
C TRP A 124 6.01 -4.78 -15.13
N LEU A 125 5.73 -4.77 -13.81
CA LEU A 125 4.65 -3.96 -13.24
C LEU A 125 4.84 -2.46 -13.48
N ALA A 126 6.06 -1.95 -13.33
CA ALA A 126 6.36 -0.55 -13.58
C ALA A 126 6.08 -0.18 -15.05
N ASP A 127 6.48 -1.04 -15.99
CA ASP A 127 6.26 -0.81 -17.43
C ASP A 127 4.77 -0.76 -17.79
N GLN A 128 3.92 -1.57 -17.14
CA GLN A 128 2.47 -1.56 -17.39
C GLN A 128 1.81 -0.21 -17.09
N VAL A 129 2.38 0.59 -16.19
CA VAL A 129 1.83 1.88 -15.77
C VAL A 129 2.66 3.06 -16.26
N GLY A 130 3.61 2.83 -17.18
CA GLY A 130 4.55 3.86 -17.63
C GLY A 130 5.43 4.40 -16.50
N GLY A 131 5.57 3.63 -15.41
CA GLY A 131 6.35 3.98 -14.24
C GLY A 131 7.84 3.83 -14.51
N ARG A 132 8.65 4.60 -13.79
CA ARG A 132 10.11 4.47 -13.81
C ARG A 132 10.59 3.99 -12.46
N PHE A 133 11.36 2.90 -12.45
CA PHE A 133 12.07 2.46 -11.27
C PHE A 133 13.16 3.47 -10.91
N THR A 134 13.06 4.10 -9.74
CA THR A 134 14.03 5.11 -9.26
C THR A 134 14.87 4.63 -8.08
N GLY A 135 14.59 3.44 -7.54
CA GLY A 135 15.33 2.85 -6.42
C GLY A 135 16.57 2.06 -6.86
N ARG A 136 17.37 1.62 -5.89
CA ARG A 136 18.41 0.59 -6.09
C ARG A 136 17.87 -0.72 -5.51
N VAL A 137 18.04 -1.83 -6.23
CA VAL A 137 17.74 -3.16 -5.67
C VAL A 137 18.84 -3.49 -4.66
N GLU A 138 18.47 -3.63 -3.40
CA GLU A 138 19.37 -4.00 -2.32
C GLU A 138 18.84 -5.26 -1.65
N LEU A 139 19.71 -6.26 -1.53
CA LEU A 139 19.39 -7.45 -0.74
C LEU A 139 19.33 -7.03 0.72
N ALA A 140 18.23 -7.36 1.39
CA ALA A 140 18.16 -7.19 2.84
C ALA A 140 19.29 -8.01 3.49
N PRO A 141 20.03 -7.45 4.47
CA PRO A 141 20.95 -8.25 5.26
C PRO A 141 20.21 -9.45 5.87
N LEU A 142 20.86 -10.61 5.85
CA LEU A 142 20.37 -11.83 6.51
C LEU A 142 20.22 -11.63 8.01
#